data_AF-A0A0M3J0E4-F1
#
_entry.id   AF-A0A0M3J0E4-F1
#
_cell.length_a   1.000
_cell.length_b   1.000
_cell.length_c   1.000
_cell.angle_alpha   90.00
_cell.angle_beta   90.00
_cell.angle_gamma   90.00
#
_symmetry.space_group_name_H-M   'P 1'
#
loop_
_entity.id
_entity.type
_entity.pdbx_description
1 polymer ?
#
loop_
_entity_poly.entity_id
_entity_poly.type
_entity_poly.pdbx_seq_one_letter_code
_entity_poly.pdbx_strand_id
1 'polypeptide(L)'
;MDTSEPPVYRPTDVKKLVDPLVDLGNLLLTDHDPPPDDSRDRIPSEEELLTTARDNTQYLFNKIWELEREKVDEAICAKLPRPILKLPREKVLPEKRELTKWEQYAQTKGIVKKKKDTKVYDESAKVSFLCLGNIITFLVFQ
;
A
#
# COMPACT_ATOMS: atom_id res chain seq x y z
N MET A 1 6.23 17.06 43.89
CA MET A 1 6.58 17.98 42.79
C MET A 1 7.97 17.58 42.37
N ASP A 2 8.08 16.82 41.29
CA ASP A 2 9.35 16.32 40.78
C ASP A 2 10.05 17.46 40.01
N THR A 3 11.14 17.97 40.58
CA THR A 3 11.98 19.01 39.99
C THR A 3 13.14 18.33 39.26
N SER A 4 12.84 17.67 38.15
CA SER A 4 13.88 17.24 37.21
C SER A 4 14.16 18.37 36.23
N GLU A 5 15.44 18.68 36.01
CA GLU A 5 15.85 19.69 35.03
C GLU A 5 15.37 19.30 33.62
N PRO A 6 14.98 20.28 32.77
CA PRO A 6 14.48 19.98 31.45
C PRO A 6 15.57 19.29 30.61
N PRO A 7 15.20 18.29 29.79
CA PRO A 7 16.17 17.58 28.96
C PRO A 7 16.82 18.53 27.94
N VAL A 8 18.14 18.43 27.80
CA VAL A 8 18.91 19.16 26.78
C VAL A 8 18.72 18.47 25.42
N TYR A 9 18.08 19.16 24.49
CA TYR A 9 17.83 18.63 23.14
C TYR A 9 18.97 18.97 22.17
N ARG A 10 19.29 18.03 21.27
CA ARG A 10 20.21 18.25 20.15
C ARG A 10 19.46 18.93 18.98
N PRO A 11 20.15 19.71 18.12
CA PRO A 11 19.52 20.32 16.96
C PRO A 11 19.02 19.24 15.99
N THR A 12 17.83 19.45 15.43
CA THR A 12 17.19 18.57 14.43
C THR A 12 17.22 19.15 13.02
N ASP A 13 17.59 20.42 12.87
CA ASP A 13 17.69 21.10 11.58
C ASP A 13 18.97 20.65 10.85
N VAL A 14 18.80 20.20 9.60
CA VAL A 14 19.88 19.72 8.73
C VAL A 14 19.88 20.57 7.47
N LYS A 15 21.00 21.26 7.21
CA LYS A 15 21.20 22.08 6.02
C LYS A 15 21.99 21.29 4.99
N LYS A 16 21.45 21.23 3.77
CA LYS A 16 22.06 20.60 2.60
C LYS A 16 22.45 21.68 1.58
N LEU A 17 23.43 21.39 0.72
CA LEU A 17 23.85 22.33 -0.32
C LEU A 17 22.85 22.34 -1.48
N VAL A 18 22.35 21.15 -1.81
CA VAL A 18 21.33 20.90 -2.83
C VAL A 18 20.12 20.26 -2.16
N ASP A 19 18.92 20.70 -2.53
CA ASP A 19 17.69 20.10 -2.01
C ASP A 19 17.60 18.61 -2.42
N PRO A 20 17.49 17.68 -1.46
CA PRO A 20 17.41 16.27 -1.75
C PRO A 20 16.04 15.89 -2.34
N LEU A 21 16.02 14.86 -3.18
CA LEU A 21 14.77 14.28 -3.67
C LEU A 21 14.20 13.37 -2.58
N VAL A 22 12.99 13.67 -2.11
CA VAL A 22 12.31 12.91 -1.05
C VAL A 22 11.07 12.23 -1.59
N ASP A 23 11.03 10.90 -1.49
CA ASP A 23 9.88 10.05 -1.79
C ASP A 23 9.37 9.40 -0.50
N LEU A 24 8.47 10.10 0.18
CA LEU A 24 7.87 9.66 1.44
C LEU A 24 7.02 8.39 1.30
N GLY A 25 6.51 8.09 0.09
CA GLY A 25 5.74 6.88 -0.14
C GLY A 25 6.59 5.61 -0.07
N ASN A 26 7.87 5.72 -0.42
CA ASN A 26 8.86 4.64 -0.31
C ASN A 26 9.82 4.83 0.87
N LEU A 27 9.62 5.86 1.71
CA LEU A 27 10.54 6.26 2.78
C LEU A 27 11.99 6.43 2.25
N LEU A 28 12.12 7.03 1.07
CA LEU A 28 13.37 7.16 0.33
C LEU A 28 13.80 8.63 0.29
N LEU A 29 15.10 8.85 0.50
CA LEU A 29 15.77 10.13 0.27
C LEU A 29 16.96 9.89 -0.67
N THR A 30 17.03 10.67 -1.75
CA THR A 30 18.21 10.70 -2.63
C THR A 30 18.96 12.01 -2.39
N ASP A 31 20.16 11.87 -1.83
CA ASP A 31 21.07 12.98 -1.58
C ASP A 31 21.81 13.33 -2.88
N HIS A 32 21.79 14.61 -3.23
CA HIS A 32 22.42 15.15 -4.44
C HIS A 32 23.61 16.06 -4.11
N ASP A 33 23.98 16.18 -2.83
CA ASP A 33 25.18 16.92 -2.45
C ASP A 33 26.43 16.30 -3.13
N PRO A 34 27.31 17.12 -3.71
CA PRO A 34 28.54 16.62 -4.29
C PRO A 34 29.43 16.03 -3.20
N PRO A 35 30.12 14.92 -3.47
CA PRO A 35 31.06 14.39 -2.49
C PRO A 35 32.28 15.35 -2.37
N PRO A 36 33.05 15.26 -1.27
CA PRO A 36 34.25 16.09 -1.08
C PRO A 36 35.25 15.98 -2.23
N ASP A 37 35.99 17.05 -2.52
CA ASP A 37 36.92 17.10 -3.67
C ASP A 37 38.00 15.99 -3.64
N ASP A 38 38.41 15.52 -2.45
CA ASP A 38 39.38 14.45 -2.26
C ASP A 38 38.79 13.03 -2.39
N SER A 39 37.46 12.91 -2.54
CA SER A 39 36.76 11.63 -2.45
C SER A 39 36.88 10.76 -3.70
N ARG A 40 37.36 11.29 -4.83
CA ARG A 40 37.40 10.55 -6.11
C ARG A 40 38.28 9.30 -6.05
N ASP A 41 39.40 9.41 -5.33
CA ASP A 41 40.43 8.38 -5.25
C ASP A 41 40.44 7.67 -3.88
N ARG A 42 39.47 7.99 -3.00
CA ARG A 42 39.44 7.50 -1.62
C ARG A 42 38.10 6.88 -1.26
N ILE A 43 38.16 5.79 -0.49
CA ILE A 43 36.99 5.21 0.15
C ILE A 43 36.64 6.05 1.39
N PRO A 44 35.38 6.53 1.52
CA PRO A 44 34.96 7.29 2.69
C PRO A 44 35.09 6.45 3.97
N SER A 45 35.43 7.11 5.08
CA SER A 45 35.54 6.46 6.37
C SER A 45 34.16 6.10 6.91
N GLU A 46 34.12 5.16 7.86
CA GLU A 46 32.86 4.81 8.54
C GLU A 46 32.22 6.01 9.24
N GLU A 47 33.03 6.90 9.83
CA GLU A 47 32.55 8.11 10.50
C GLU A 47 31.90 9.10 9.52
N GLU A 48 32.47 9.28 8.33
CA GLU A 48 31.91 10.13 7.26
C GLU A 48 30.56 9.58 6.78
N LEU A 49 30.49 8.26 6.55
CA LEU A 49 29.27 7.57 6.14
C LEU A 49 28.18 7.66 7.21
N LEU A 50 28.52 7.43 8.48
CA LEU A 50 27.58 7.50 9.60
C LEU A 50 27.05 8.92 9.80
N THR A 51 27.92 9.93 9.67
CA THR A 51 27.51 11.34 9.77
C THR A 51 26.52 11.69 8.66
N THR A 52 26.86 11.32 7.41
CA THR A 52 25.98 11.54 6.25
C THR A 52 24.64 10.81 6.40
N ALA A 53 24.67 9.54 6.81
CA ALA A 53 23.47 8.74 7.04
C ALA A 53 22.59 9.32 8.16
N ARG A 54 23.19 9.82 9.25
CA ARG A 54 22.47 10.48 10.33
C ARG A 54 21.75 11.73 9.83
N ASP A 55 22.43 12.57 9.07
CA ASP A 55 21.88 13.82 8.55
C ASP A 55 20.73 13.57 7.56
N ASN A 56 20.93 12.62 6.65
CA ASN A 56 19.91 12.20 5.69
C ASN A 56 18.69 11.60 6.37
N THR A 57 18.89 10.77 7.40
CA THR A 57 17.80 10.20 8.18
C THR A 57 17.05 11.28 8.94
N GLN A 58 17.75 12.20 9.61
CA GLN A 58 17.12 13.30 10.33
C GLN A 58 16.28 14.17 9.39
N TYR A 59 16.80 14.49 8.20
CA TYR A 59 16.05 15.23 7.18
C TYR A 59 14.78 14.48 6.75
N LEU A 60 14.88 13.18 6.46
CA LEU A 60 13.75 12.35 6.07
C LEU A 60 12.67 12.30 7.18
N PHE A 61 13.08 12.11 8.43
CA PHE A 61 12.17 12.08 9.57
C PHE A 61 11.51 13.43 9.83
N ASN A 62 12.23 14.55 9.66
CA ASN A 62 11.62 15.87 9.71
C ASN A 62 10.46 15.98 8.72
N LYS A 63 10.63 15.47 7.49
CA LYS A 63 9.57 15.42 6.47
C LYS A 63 8.43 14.46 6.78
N ILE A 64 8.70 13.31 7.38
CA ILE A 64 7.65 12.39 7.83
C ILE A 64 6.82 13.04 8.96
N TRP A 65 7.43 13.84 9.82
CA TRP A 65 6.77 14.45 10.98
C TRP A 65 5.87 15.63 10.59
N GLU A 66 6.07 16.18 9.38
CA GLU A 66 5.19 17.16 8.74
C GLU A 66 3.87 16.53 8.20
N LEU A 67 3.78 15.20 8.09
CA LEU A 67 2.61 14.50 7.54
C LEU A 67 1.39 14.48 8.48
N GLU A 68 0.21 14.27 7.90
CA GLU A 68 -1.02 14.02 8.65
C GLU A 68 -0.91 12.73 9.48
N ARG A 69 -1.30 12.79 10.75
CA ARG A 69 -1.25 11.66 11.69
C ARG A 69 -2.66 11.20 12.00
N GLU A 70 -2.86 9.89 12.02
CA GLU A 70 -4.10 9.24 12.42
C GLU A 70 -3.87 8.17 13.48
N LYS A 71 -4.92 7.85 14.24
CA LYS A 71 -4.87 6.78 15.23
C LYS A 71 -5.50 5.52 14.65
N VAL A 72 -4.72 4.45 14.52
CA VAL A 72 -5.16 3.14 13.99
C VAL A 72 -4.83 2.10 15.04
N ASP A 73 -5.84 1.35 15.50
CA ASP A 73 -5.68 0.25 16.46
C ASP A 73 -4.77 0.60 17.65
N GLU A 74 -5.03 1.77 18.26
CA GLU A 74 -4.28 2.35 19.39
C GLU A 74 -2.90 2.93 19.08
N ALA A 75 -2.35 2.76 17.87
CA ALA A 75 -1.10 3.35 17.42
C ALA A 75 -1.31 4.69 16.69
N ILE A 76 -0.33 5.60 16.82
CA ILE A 76 -0.28 6.85 16.03
C ILE A 76 0.53 6.56 14.75
N CYS A 77 -0.12 6.67 13.60
CA CYS A 77 0.45 6.39 12.30
C CYS A 77 0.45 7.65 11.43
N ALA A 78 1.49 7.83 10.60
CA ALA A 78 1.53 8.87 9.59
C ALA A 78 0.89 8.38 8.28
N LYS A 79 0.08 9.21 7.63
CA LYS A 79 -0.49 8.92 6.30
C LYS A 79 0.55 9.16 5.22
N LEU A 80 1.11 8.09 4.68
CA LEU A 80 2.09 8.17 3.61
C LEU A 80 1.42 8.50 2.26
N PRO A 81 2.04 9.37 1.43
CA PRO A 81 1.55 9.65 0.08
C PRO A 81 1.82 8.47 -0.86
N ARG A 82 1.28 8.55 -2.08
CA ARG A 82 1.62 7.56 -3.12
C ARG A 82 3.12 7.65 -3.48
N PRO A 83 3.81 6.51 -3.64
CA PRO A 83 5.21 6.47 -4.08
C PRO A 83 5.46 7.25 -5.37
N ILE A 84 6.56 7.99 -5.40
CA ILE A 84 6.99 8.79 -6.57
C ILE A 84 7.88 7.93 -7.49
N LEU A 85 8.80 7.15 -6.91
CA LEU A 85 9.70 6.30 -7.67
C LEU A 85 8.92 5.15 -8.32
N LYS A 86 8.87 5.15 -9.65
CA LYS A 86 8.22 4.11 -10.44
C LYS A 86 9.14 2.91 -10.56
N LEU A 87 8.81 1.84 -9.85
CA LEU A 87 9.51 0.56 -9.96
C LEU A 87 8.89 -0.31 -11.06
N PRO A 88 9.71 -1.10 -11.79
CA PRO A 88 9.19 -2.05 -12.76
C PRO A 88 8.39 -3.13 -12.04
N ARG A 89 7.27 -3.53 -12.63
CA ARG A 89 6.50 -4.67 -12.12
C ARG A 89 7.29 -5.96 -12.35
N GLU A 90 7.31 -6.81 -11.34
CA GLU A 90 7.85 -8.18 -11.47
C GLU A 90 7.07 -8.98 -12.51
N LYS A 91 5.74 -8.85 -12.51
CA LYS A 91 4.84 -9.61 -13.38
C LYS A 91 4.15 -8.71 -14.37
N VAL A 92 3.99 -9.24 -15.59
CA VAL A 92 3.19 -8.63 -16.65
C VAL A 92 1.79 -8.34 -16.12
N LEU A 93 1.14 -7.34 -16.69
CA LEU A 93 -0.26 -7.07 -16.39
C LEU A 93 -1.07 -8.33 -16.70
N PRO A 94 -2.01 -8.72 -15.82
CA PRO A 94 -2.90 -9.83 -16.13
C PRO A 94 -3.63 -9.48 -17.42
N GLU A 95 -3.53 -10.37 -18.41
CA GLU A 95 -4.20 -10.17 -19.69
C GLU A 95 -5.70 -10.11 -19.46
N LYS A 96 -6.38 -9.31 -20.30
CA LYS A 96 -7.83 -9.27 -20.28
C LYS A 96 -8.33 -10.68 -20.62
N ARG A 97 -9.13 -11.26 -19.72
CA ARG A 97 -9.70 -12.59 -19.91
C ARG A 97 -10.40 -12.63 -21.26
N GLU A 98 -9.96 -13.55 -22.12
CA GLU A 98 -10.66 -13.82 -23.36
C GLU A 98 -12.07 -14.28 -23.06
N LEU A 99 -13.04 -13.84 -23.87
CA LEU A 99 -14.41 -14.30 -23.75
C LEU A 99 -14.43 -15.81 -23.99
N THR A 100 -15.02 -16.55 -23.07
CA THR A 100 -15.24 -17.97 -23.25
C THR A 100 -16.17 -18.21 -24.44
N LYS A 101 -16.09 -19.38 -25.09
CA LYS A 101 -16.98 -19.73 -26.21
C LYS A 101 -18.47 -19.51 -25.88
N TRP A 102 -18.87 -19.79 -24.64
CA TRP A 102 -20.24 -19.55 -24.17
C TRP A 102 -20.58 -18.07 -24.09
N GLU A 103 -19.67 -17.22 -23.60
CA GLU A 103 -19.90 -15.78 -23.51
C GLU A 103 -19.96 -15.13 -24.91
N GLN A 104 -19.13 -15.59 -25.85
CA GLN A 104 -19.20 -15.16 -27.26
C GLN A 104 -20.54 -15.53 -27.89
N TYR A 105 -21.00 -16.78 -27.66
CA TYR A 105 -22.31 -17.24 -28.12
C TYR A 105 -23.44 -16.43 -27.47
N ALA A 106 -23.39 -16.24 -26.16
CA ALA A 106 -24.39 -15.49 -25.41
C ALA A 106 -24.47 -14.04 -25.89
N GLN A 107 -23.34 -13.37 -26.13
CA GLN A 107 -23.29 -12.02 -26.68
C GLN A 107 -23.91 -11.97 -28.08
N THR A 108 -23.55 -12.90 -28.97
CA THR A 108 -24.08 -12.97 -30.34
C THR A 108 -25.59 -13.21 -30.37
N LYS A 109 -26.10 -14.00 -29.43
CA LYS A 109 -27.53 -14.32 -29.32
C LYS A 109 -28.32 -13.37 -28.41
N GLY A 110 -27.68 -12.34 -27.84
CA GLY A 110 -28.33 -11.44 -26.88
C GLY A 110 -28.81 -12.13 -25.60
N ILE A 111 -28.18 -13.24 -25.21
CA ILE A 111 -28.52 -14.00 -24.00
C ILE A 111 -27.92 -13.27 -22.81
N VAL A 112 -28.77 -12.55 -22.08
CA VAL A 112 -28.39 -11.87 -20.83
C VAL A 112 -28.46 -12.84 -19.66
N LYS A 113 -27.40 -12.87 -18.84
CA LYS A 113 -27.39 -13.66 -17.60
C LYS A 113 -28.41 -13.08 -16.61
N LYS A 114 -29.54 -13.77 -16.45
CA LYS A 114 -30.54 -13.44 -15.43
C LYS A 114 -30.15 -14.06 -14.09
N LYS A 115 -30.31 -13.30 -13.00
CA LYS A 115 -30.19 -13.83 -11.65
C LYS A 115 -31.30 -14.86 -11.48
N LYS A 116 -30.94 -16.13 -11.24
CA LYS A 116 -31.91 -17.16 -10.88
C LYS A 116 -32.11 -17.12 -9.36
N ASP A 117 -33.36 -17.20 -8.94
CA ASP A 117 -33.68 -17.40 -7.53
C ASP A 117 -33.28 -18.81 -7.11
N THR A 118 -32.73 -18.92 -5.90
CA THR A 118 -32.29 -20.19 -5.31
C THR A 118 -33.47 -21.05 -4.86
N LYS A 119 -34.68 -20.46 -4.77
CA LYS A 119 -35.91 -21.15 -4.36
C LYS A 119 -36.62 -21.77 -5.56
N VAL A 120 -36.86 -23.07 -5.50
CA VAL A 120 -37.65 -23.82 -6.49
C VAL A 120 -38.92 -24.31 -5.79
N TYR A 121 -40.08 -23.95 -6.31
CA TYR A 121 -41.37 -24.42 -5.80
C TYR A 121 -41.75 -25.75 -6.46
N ASP A 122 -42.22 -26.70 -5.67
CA ASP A 122 -42.79 -27.95 -6.14
C ASP A 122 -44.32 -27.91 -5.99
N GLU A 123 -45.03 -27.98 -7.11
CA GLU A 123 -46.49 -27.89 -7.17
C GLU A 123 -47.18 -29.14 -6.61
N SER A 124 -46.52 -30.30 -6.66
CA SER A 124 -47.09 -31.56 -6.17
C SER A 124 -47.04 -31.64 -4.64
N ALA A 125 -45.94 -31.17 -4.06
CA ALA A 125 -45.73 -31.15 -2.62
C ALA A 125 -46.20 -29.83 -1.95
N LYS A 126 -46.44 -28.77 -2.73
CA LYS A 126 -46.69 -27.39 -2.27
C LYS A 126 -45.57 -26.82 -1.37
N VAL A 127 -44.31 -27.24 -1.58
CA VAL A 127 -43.15 -26.82 -0.77
C VAL A 127 -42.14 -26.06 -1.63
N SER A 128 -41.46 -25.08 -1.03
CA SER A 128 -40.33 -24.38 -1.67
C SER A 128 -39.00 -24.98 -1.20
N PHE A 129 -38.15 -25.40 -2.12
CA PHE A 129 -36.81 -25.94 -1.85
C PHE A 129 -35.72 -24.90 -2.12
N LEU A 130 -34.69 -24.85 -1.29
CA LEU A 130 -33.51 -24.02 -1.52
C LEU A 130 -32.42 -24.87 -2.18
N CYS A 131 -32.13 -24.65 -3.45
CA CYS A 131 -31.07 -25.38 -4.16
C CYS A 131 -29.70 -24.75 -3.88
N LEU A 132 -29.04 -25.15 -2.79
CA LEU A 132 -27.64 -24.84 -2.51
C LEU A 132 -26.71 -25.89 -3.16
N GLY A 133 -26.52 -25.79 -4.49
CA GLY A 133 -25.64 -26.70 -5.25
C GLY A 133 -26.27 -28.05 -5.59
N ASN A 134 -25.45 -29.09 -5.80
CA ASN A 134 -25.89 -30.45 -6.21
C ASN A 134 -26.57 -31.27 -5.08
N ILE A 135 -26.84 -30.65 -3.92
CA ILE A 135 -27.49 -31.29 -2.78
C ILE A 135 -28.78 -30.52 -2.51
N ILE A 136 -29.92 -31.18 -2.69
CA ILE A 136 -31.24 -30.63 -2.34
C ILE A 136 -31.37 -30.76 -0.82
N THR A 137 -31.07 -29.69 -0.09
CA THR A 137 -31.35 -29.61 1.35
C THR A 137 -32.82 -29.27 1.56
N PHE A 138 -33.57 -30.21 2.16
CA PHE A 138 -34.96 -30.01 2.55
C PHE A 138 -35.02 -29.09 3.78
N LEU A 139 -35.31 -27.81 3.56
CA LEU A 139 -35.76 -26.90 4.61
C LEU A 139 -37.29 -26.85 4.57
N VAL A 140 -37.94 -27.69 5.39
CA VAL A 140 -39.37 -27.58 5.66
C VAL A 140 -39.56 -26.42 6.65
N PHE A 141 -40.08 -25.28 6.17
CA PHE A 141 -40.55 -24.21 7.04
C PHE A 141 -42.05 -24.43 7.31
N GLN A 142 -42.42 -24.45 8.60
CA GLN A 142 -43.80 -24.37 9.07
C GLN A 142 -44.43 -23.02 8.74
#